data_AF-A0A959KK09-F1
#
_entry.id   AF-A0A959KK09-F1
#
_cell.length_a   1.000
_cell.length_b   1.000
_cell.length_c   1.000
_cell.angle_alpha   90.00
_cell.angle_beta   90.00
_cell.angle_gamma   90.00
#
_symmetry.space_group_name_H-M   'P 1'
#
loop_
_entity.id
_entity.type
_entity.pdbx_description
1 polymer ?
#
loop_
_entity_poly.entity_id
_entity_poly.type
_entity_poly.pdbx_seq_one_letter_code
_entity_poly.pdbx_strand_id
1 'polypeptide(L)'
;TTDGEKSWRDRDAEFVGDLRSREEILQKWQEGWQCLFQALEGLTDSELEQIVYIRNEGHTVMEAILRQLAHYAYHIGQIVYLARMISGKEWQSLSIPRNQSNAFNREKFARERSRRHFTDDELK
;
A
#
# COMPACT_ATOMS: atom_id res chain seq x y z
N THR A 1 3.04 -15.93 -18.52
CA THR A 1 2.37 -15.46 -17.29
C THR A 1 1.84 -16.68 -16.57
N THR A 2 1.62 -16.62 -15.26
CA THR A 2 0.82 -17.64 -14.59
C THR A 2 -0.36 -16.91 -13.97
N ASP A 3 -1.53 -17.53 -14.04
CA ASP A 3 -2.84 -16.94 -13.80
C ASP A 3 -3.09 -16.57 -12.32
N GLY A 4 -2.24 -15.70 -11.76
CA GLY A 4 -2.18 -15.38 -10.34
C GLY A 4 -1.67 -16.50 -9.42
N GLU A 5 -1.61 -17.74 -9.90
CA GLU A 5 -1.12 -18.91 -9.17
C GLU A 5 0.13 -19.50 -9.84
N LYS A 6 1.12 -19.89 -9.06
CA LYS A 6 2.38 -20.48 -9.54
C LYS A 6 2.42 -21.92 -9.05
N SER A 7 3.05 -22.83 -9.81
CA SER A 7 3.19 -24.24 -9.38
C SER A 7 3.97 -24.40 -8.07
N TRP A 8 4.76 -23.40 -7.70
CA TRP A 8 5.53 -23.36 -6.45
C TRP A 8 4.83 -22.58 -5.32
N ARG A 9 3.65 -21.99 -5.56
CA ARG A 9 2.93 -21.22 -4.55
C ARG A 9 2.04 -22.16 -3.72
N ASP A 10 2.26 -22.16 -2.41
CA ASP A 10 1.40 -22.81 -1.44
C ASP A 10 0.79 -21.75 -0.53
N ARG A 11 -0.49 -21.43 -0.77
CA ARG A 11 -1.20 -20.39 -0.03
C ARG A 11 -1.38 -20.75 1.44
N ASP A 12 -1.62 -22.01 1.76
CA ASP A 12 -1.87 -22.40 3.15
C ASP A 12 -0.59 -22.27 3.97
N ALA A 13 0.56 -22.57 3.36
CA ALA A 13 1.86 -22.32 3.95
C ALA A 13 2.14 -20.82 4.21
N GLU A 14 1.59 -19.89 3.41
CA GLU A 14 1.76 -18.43 3.62
C GLU A 14 1.20 -17.95 4.98
N PHE A 15 0.32 -18.73 5.62
CA PHE A 15 -0.24 -18.42 6.93
C PHE A 15 0.45 -19.13 8.11
N VAL A 16 1.40 -20.01 7.82
CA VAL A 16 2.23 -20.64 8.86
C VAL A 16 3.27 -19.59 9.29
N GLY A 17 3.09 -19.04 10.48
CA GLY A 17 3.87 -17.91 10.99
C GLY A 17 5.34 -18.25 11.22
N ASP A 18 6.14 -18.18 10.18
CA ASP A 18 7.58 -18.52 10.21
C ASP A 18 8.49 -17.32 10.52
N LEU A 19 7.96 -16.10 10.52
CA LEU A 19 8.69 -14.87 10.82
C LEU A 19 8.68 -14.60 12.33
N ARG A 20 9.85 -14.57 12.96
CA ARG A 20 10.02 -14.52 14.42
C ARG A 20 10.56 -13.20 14.93
N SER A 21 11.07 -12.34 14.05
CA SER A 21 11.60 -11.03 14.43
C SER A 21 11.03 -9.90 13.59
N ARG A 22 11.13 -8.67 14.12
CA ARG A 22 10.74 -7.45 13.40
C ARG A 22 11.63 -7.28 12.16
N GLU A 23 12.90 -7.62 12.27
CA GLU A 23 13.89 -7.54 11.22
C GLU A 23 13.53 -8.47 10.05
N GLU A 24 13.17 -9.73 10.35
CA GLU A 24 12.70 -10.70 9.35
C GLU A 24 11.42 -10.23 8.65
N ILE A 25 10.45 -9.69 9.41
CA ILE A 25 9.22 -9.13 8.85
C ILE A 25 9.52 -7.97 7.91
N LEU A 26 10.36 -7.03 8.33
CA LEU A 26 10.72 -5.88 7.50
C LEU A 26 11.51 -6.29 6.27
N GLN A 27 12.40 -7.28 6.39
CA GLN A 27 13.12 -7.81 5.25
C GLN A 27 12.16 -8.40 4.21
N LYS A 28 11.23 -9.27 4.64
CA LYS A 28 10.21 -9.82 3.72
C LYS A 28 9.28 -8.77 3.14
N TRP A 29 8.92 -7.77 3.94
CA TRP A 29 8.16 -6.62 3.46
C TRP A 29 8.89 -5.89 2.33
N GLN A 30 10.18 -5.57 2.51
CA GLN A 30 10.98 -4.89 1.49
C GLN A 30 11.20 -5.75 0.25
N GLU A 31 11.47 -7.05 0.40
CA GLU A 31 11.58 -7.99 -0.72
C GLU A 31 10.31 -7.99 -1.60
N GLY A 32 9.13 -7.99 -0.97
CA GLY A 32 7.85 -7.95 -1.68
C GLY A 32 7.61 -6.64 -2.44
N TRP A 33 7.84 -5.49 -1.80
CA TRP A 33 7.69 -4.19 -2.45
C TRP A 33 8.72 -3.98 -3.56
N GLN A 34 9.97 -4.40 -3.37
CA GLN A 34 11.01 -4.31 -4.38
C GLN A 34 10.62 -5.11 -5.63
N CYS A 35 10.05 -6.31 -5.47
CA CYS A 35 9.53 -7.10 -6.58
C CYS A 35 8.43 -6.38 -7.35
N LEU A 36 7.47 -5.75 -6.64
CA LEU A 36 6.42 -4.96 -7.26
C LEU A 36 6.98 -3.75 -8.02
N PHE A 37 7.83 -2.95 -7.39
CA PHE A 37 8.37 -1.73 -8.01
C PHE A 37 9.23 -2.04 -9.23
N GLN A 38 10.06 -3.08 -9.18
CA GLN A 38 10.81 -3.54 -10.35
C GLN A 38 9.89 -3.95 -11.51
N ALA A 39 8.75 -4.58 -11.22
CA ALA A 39 7.78 -4.93 -12.24
C ALA A 39 7.10 -3.69 -12.84
N LEU A 40 6.78 -2.68 -12.01
CA LEU A 40 6.13 -1.44 -12.47
C LEU A 40 7.08 -0.52 -13.24
N GLU A 41 8.33 -0.39 -12.82
CA GLU A 41 9.35 0.44 -13.48
C GLU A 41 9.67 -0.02 -14.91
N GLY A 42 9.46 -1.30 -15.20
CA GLY A 42 9.66 -1.86 -16.53
C GLY A 42 8.50 -1.65 -17.50
N LEU A 43 7.35 -1.12 -17.06
CA LEU A 43 6.17 -0.98 -17.90
C LEU A 43 6.24 0.24 -18.80
N THR A 44 5.78 0.05 -20.03
CA THR A 44 5.50 1.11 -21.00
C THR A 44 4.00 1.43 -21.06
N ASP A 45 3.66 2.62 -21.56
CA ASP A 45 2.25 3.06 -21.67
C ASP A 45 1.38 2.08 -22.48
N SER A 46 1.93 1.47 -23.53
CA SER A 46 1.20 0.49 -24.35
C SER A 46 0.99 -0.85 -23.65
N GLU A 47 1.84 -1.21 -22.68
CA GLU A 47 1.68 -2.42 -21.89
C GLU A 47 0.56 -2.31 -20.87
N LEU A 48 0.14 -1.09 -20.50
CA LEU A 48 -0.95 -0.87 -19.55
C LEU A 48 -2.30 -1.43 -20.04
N GLU A 49 -2.47 -1.53 -21.36
CA GLU A 49 -3.68 -2.08 -22.01
C GLU A 49 -3.62 -3.60 -22.24
N GLN A 50 -2.46 -4.24 -22.02
CA GLN A 50 -2.32 -5.68 -22.23
C GLN A 50 -3.15 -6.49 -21.23
N ILE A 51 -3.71 -7.61 -21.70
CA ILE A 51 -4.49 -8.51 -20.85
C ILE A 51 -3.58 -9.44 -20.06
N VAL A 52 -3.72 -9.39 -18.75
CA VAL A 52 -3.21 -10.37 -17.79
C VAL A 52 -4.38 -11.14 -17.19
N TYR A 53 -4.13 -12.38 -16.75
CA TYR A 53 -5.14 -13.23 -16.14
C TYR A 53 -4.88 -13.38 -14.65
N ILE A 54 -5.94 -13.24 -13.86
CA ILE A 54 -5.96 -13.51 -12.43
C ILE A 54 -7.14 -14.44 -12.15
N ARG A 55 -6.87 -15.73 -11.91
CA ARG A 55 -7.89 -16.77 -11.74
C ARG A 55 -8.89 -16.87 -12.90
N ASN A 56 -8.38 -16.88 -14.12
CA ASN A 56 -9.10 -16.90 -15.40
C ASN A 56 -9.92 -15.63 -15.69
N GLU A 57 -9.81 -14.60 -14.86
CA GLU A 57 -10.42 -13.30 -15.12
C GLU A 57 -9.40 -12.42 -15.85
N GLY A 58 -9.73 -12.03 -17.08
CA GLY A 58 -8.92 -11.14 -17.90
C GLY A 58 -9.04 -9.71 -17.41
N HIS A 59 -7.91 -9.08 -17.15
CA HIS A 59 -7.78 -7.67 -16.76
C HIS A 59 -6.72 -7.01 -17.61
N THR A 60 -6.89 -5.74 -17.93
CA THR A 60 -5.76 -4.93 -18.37
C THR A 60 -4.73 -4.83 -17.25
N VAL A 61 -3.46 -4.60 -17.59
CA VAL A 61 -2.42 -4.33 -16.58
C VAL A 61 -2.82 -3.16 -15.67
N MET A 62 -3.43 -2.10 -16.22
CA MET A 62 -3.97 -0.98 -15.43
C MET A 62 -5.05 -1.44 -14.43
N GLU A 63 -6.02 -2.24 -14.86
CA GLU A 63 -7.06 -2.78 -13.97
C GLU A 63 -6.46 -3.65 -12.85
N ALA A 64 -5.46 -4.48 -13.18
CA ALA A 64 -4.75 -5.30 -12.20
C ALA A 64 -4.01 -4.45 -11.15
N ILE A 65 -3.36 -3.35 -11.58
CA ILE A 65 -2.69 -2.39 -10.69
C ILE A 65 -3.71 -1.71 -9.77
N LEU A 66 -4.81 -1.19 -10.31
CA LEU A 66 -5.85 -0.52 -9.54
C LEU A 66 -6.50 -1.46 -8.51
N ARG A 67 -6.76 -2.71 -8.91
CA ARG A 67 -7.25 -3.76 -8.02
C ARG A 67 -6.30 -3.99 -6.84
N GLN A 68 -4.99 -4.09 -7.09
CA GLN A 68 -3.99 -4.25 -6.03
C GLN A 68 -3.87 -3.01 -5.15
N LEU A 69 -3.92 -1.80 -5.71
CA LEU A 69 -3.88 -0.55 -4.94
C LEU A 69 -5.03 -0.49 -3.91
N ALA A 70 -6.25 -0.80 -4.35
CA ALA A 70 -7.41 -0.84 -3.45
C ALA A 70 -7.26 -1.91 -2.36
N HIS A 71 -6.76 -3.09 -2.73
CA HIS A 71 -6.51 -4.19 -1.79
C HIS A 71 -5.46 -3.83 -0.73
N TYR A 72 -4.37 -3.15 -1.13
CA TYR A 72 -3.36 -2.69 -0.18
C TYR A 72 -3.92 -1.65 0.77
N ALA A 73 -4.69 -0.67 0.28
CA ALA A 73 -5.33 0.33 1.14
C ALA A 73 -6.22 -0.33 2.21
N TYR A 74 -6.96 -1.38 1.85
CA TYR A 74 -7.76 -2.16 2.78
C TYR A 74 -6.91 -2.80 3.89
N HIS A 75 -5.86 -3.53 3.53
CA HIS A 75 -5.01 -4.21 4.53
C HIS A 75 -4.16 -3.24 5.36
N ILE A 76 -3.67 -2.15 4.78
CA ILE A 76 -3.00 -1.07 5.52
C ILE A 76 -3.96 -0.49 6.57
N GLY A 77 -5.23 -0.29 6.21
CA GLY A 77 -6.26 0.13 7.16
C GLY A 77 -6.42 -0.84 8.34
N GLN A 78 -6.42 -2.15 8.09
CA GLN A 78 -6.46 -3.17 9.14
C GLN A 78 -5.23 -3.11 10.05
N ILE A 79 -4.03 -2.97 9.49
CA ILE A 79 -2.78 -2.83 10.25
C ILE A 79 -2.81 -1.58 11.13
N VAL A 80 -3.21 -0.44 10.57
CA VAL A 80 -3.34 0.84 11.30
C VAL A 80 -4.36 0.71 12.44
N TYR A 81 -5.48 0.03 12.21
CA TYR A 81 -6.50 -0.18 13.23
C TYR A 81 -5.96 -1.02 14.40
N LEU A 82 -5.28 -2.13 14.11
CA LEU A 82 -4.63 -2.97 15.13
C LEU A 82 -3.54 -2.20 15.89
N ALA A 83 -2.67 -1.47 15.17
CA ALA A 83 -1.63 -0.66 15.78
C ALA A 83 -2.23 0.39 16.73
N ARG A 84 -3.33 1.05 16.33
CA ARG A 84 -4.05 1.99 17.19
C ARG A 84 -4.61 1.33 18.45
N MET A 85 -5.20 0.13 18.33
CA MET A 85 -5.71 -0.61 19.49
C MET A 85 -4.59 -0.99 20.46
N ILE A 86 -3.45 -1.45 19.94
CA ILE A 86 -2.29 -1.86 20.73
C ILE A 86 -1.62 -0.66 21.41
N SER A 87 -1.40 0.44 20.70
CA SER A 87 -0.76 1.64 21.25
C SER A 87 -1.66 2.40 22.24
N GLY A 88 -2.98 2.24 22.14
CA GLY A 88 -3.94 2.84 23.07
C GLY A 88 -3.77 4.36 23.20
N LYS A 89 -3.42 4.83 24.40
CA LYS A 89 -3.22 6.27 24.69
C LYS A 89 -1.98 6.86 24.03
N GLU A 90 -0.98 6.03 23.73
CA GLU A 90 0.26 6.45 23.07
C GLU A 90 0.11 6.56 21.55
N TRP A 91 -1.08 6.27 21.00
CA TRP A 91 -1.33 6.40 19.58
C TRP A 91 -1.23 7.87 19.13
N GLN A 92 -0.30 8.11 18.20
CA GLN A 92 -0.18 9.39 17.50
C GLN A 92 -1.08 9.37 16.25
N SER A 93 -1.90 10.40 16.10
CA SER A 93 -2.81 10.51 14.94
C SER A 93 -2.01 10.63 13.64
N LEU A 94 -2.27 9.72 12.68
CA LEU A 94 -1.71 9.76 11.32
C LEU A 94 -2.41 10.79 10.40
N SER A 95 -3.32 11.58 10.97
CA SER A 95 -4.07 12.64 10.32
C SER A 95 -4.35 13.74 11.35
N ILE A 96 -5.27 14.64 11.05
CA ILE A 96 -5.69 15.71 11.95
C ILE A 96 -6.22 15.10 13.27
N PRO A 97 -5.60 15.39 14.43
CA PRO A 97 -6.08 14.90 15.71
C PRO A 97 -7.51 15.37 16.00
N ARG A 98 -8.24 14.59 16.80
CA ARG A 98 -9.62 14.93 17.20
C ARG A 98 -9.66 16.34 17.80
N ASN A 99 -10.65 17.13 17.37
CA ASN A 99 -10.88 18.53 17.76
C ASN A 99 -9.84 19.55 17.24
N GLN A 100 -8.85 19.15 16.44
CA GLN A 100 -7.83 20.07 15.90
C GLN A 100 -8.08 20.51 14.45
N SER A 101 -9.18 20.09 13.82
CA SER A 101 -9.50 20.41 12.42
C SER A 101 -9.64 21.89 12.14
N ASN A 102 -10.23 22.67 13.05
CA ASN A 102 -10.40 24.11 12.86
C ASN A 102 -9.06 24.85 12.82
N ALA A 103 -8.11 24.46 13.67
CA ALA A 103 -6.76 25.05 13.69
C ALA A 103 -5.99 24.68 12.42
N PHE A 104 -5.98 23.39 12.08
CA PHE A 104 -5.35 22.88 10.87
C PHE A 104 -5.88 23.57 9.60
N ASN A 105 -7.22 23.70 9.46
CA ASN A 105 -7.84 24.31 8.30
C ASN A 105 -7.52 25.81 8.18
N ARG A 106 -7.49 26.56 9.29
CA ARG A 106 -7.06 27.97 9.27
C ARG A 106 -5.65 28.11 8.70
N GLU A 107 -4.70 27.31 9.20
CA GLU A 107 -3.32 27.34 8.73
C GLU A 107 -3.20 26.92 7.27
N LYS A 108 -3.88 25.84 6.87
CA LYS A 108 -3.80 25.30 5.50
C LYS A 108 -4.42 26.27 4.48
N PHE A 109 -5.53 26.92 4.81
CA PHE A 109 -6.21 27.89 3.92
C PHE A 109 -5.63 29.30 3.95
N ALA A 110 -4.79 29.64 4.94
CA ALA A 110 -4.00 30.87 4.91
C ALA A 110 -2.85 30.82 3.88
N ARG A 111 -2.46 29.63 3.43
CA ARG A 111 -1.45 29.43 2.38
C ARG A 111 -2.06 29.64 1.01
N GLU A 112 -1.27 30.17 0.07
CA GLU A 112 -1.70 30.27 -1.33
C GLU A 112 -2.00 28.90 -1.94
N ARG A 113 -3.03 28.87 -2.79
CA ARG A 113 -3.37 27.69 -3.58
C ARG A 113 -2.23 27.41 -4.55
N SER A 114 -1.71 26.20 -4.49
CA SER A 114 -0.62 25.74 -5.35
C SER A 114 -0.84 24.28 -5.69
N ARG A 115 -0.43 23.89 -6.91
CA ARG A 115 -0.32 22.48 -7.27
C ARG A 115 0.98 21.95 -6.67
N ARG A 116 0.85 20.96 -5.78
CA ARG A 116 1.95 20.34 -5.04
C ARG A 116 1.72 18.84 -4.99
N HIS A 117 2.79 18.06 -4.86
CA HIS A 117 2.63 16.66 -4.53
C HIS A 117 2.28 16.53 -3.03
N PHE A 118 1.39 15.60 -2.68
CA PHE A 118 0.89 15.51 -1.30
C PHE A 118 1.97 15.05 -0.30
N THR A 119 3.09 14.50 -0.77
CA THR A 119 4.25 14.08 0.04
C THR A 119 5.33 15.14 0.16
N ASP A 120 5.21 16.29 -0.53
CA ASP A 120 6.23 17.36 -0.49
C ASP A 120 6.46 17.88 0.94
N ASP A 121 5.44 17.78 1.80
CA ASP A 121 5.49 18.20 3.20
C ASP A 121 6.00 17.08 4.15
N GLU A 122 6.08 15.81 3.70
CA GLU A 122 6.29 14.60 4.53
C GLU A 122 7.70 13.97 4.40
N LEU A 123 8.38 14.14 3.26
CA LEU A 123 9.68 13.52 2.96
C LEU A 123 10.86 14.51 3.13
N LYS A 124 11.01 15.10 4.32
CA LYS A 124 12.16 15.95 4.67
C LYS A 124 13.30 15.18 5.30
#